data_AF-A0A6C0J208-F1
#
_entry.id   AF-A0A6C0J208-F1
#
_cell.length_a   1.000
_cell.length_b   1.000
_cell.length_c   1.000
_cell.angle_alpha   90.00
_cell.angle_beta   90.00
_cell.angle_gamma   90.00
#
_symmetry.space_group_name_H-M   'P 1'
#
loop_
_entity.id
_entity.type
_entity.pdbx_description
1 polymer ?
#
loop_
_entity_poly.entity_id
_entity_poly.type
_entity_poly.pdbx_seq_one_letter_code
_entity_poly.pdbx_strand_id
1 'polypeptide(L)'
;MKMENFITEEENTESVRYIFIIMAYVFASIFLTIILISAYYASDKNQYMLIAAIAILVLIYGSSILTITIMNKTIYDNITYMGLLGSSIFIMFFMFFIGIYFLFKHFSTRSKPMIVNEYGEF
;
A
#
# COMPACT_ATOMS: atom_id res chain seq x y z
N MET A 1 -18.26 40.52 27.29
CA MET A 1 -18.73 39.56 26.28
C MET A 1 -17.49 39.00 25.60
N LYS A 2 -17.11 37.74 25.87
CA LYS A 2 -16.00 37.10 25.15
C LYS A 2 -16.53 36.75 23.76
N MET A 3 -15.90 37.27 22.71
CA MET A 3 -16.13 36.77 21.36
C MET A 3 -15.63 35.33 21.34
N GLU A 4 -16.52 34.38 21.01
CA GLU A 4 -16.09 33.04 20.63
C GLU A 4 -15.29 33.18 19.33
N ASN A 5 -14.03 32.73 19.36
CA ASN A 5 -13.20 32.70 18.16
C ASN A 5 -13.77 31.59 17.26
N PHE A 6 -14.57 31.96 16.27
CA PHE A 6 -14.99 31.05 15.22
C PHE A 6 -13.78 30.74 14.33
N ILE A 7 -13.55 29.45 14.12
CA ILE A 7 -12.47 28.92 13.28
C ILE A 7 -12.71 29.42 11.86
N THR A 8 -11.67 29.92 11.18
CA THR A 8 -11.79 30.40 9.80
C THR A 8 -12.04 29.23 8.84
N GLU A 9 -12.68 29.46 7.69
CA GLU A 9 -12.92 28.40 6.69
C GLU A 9 -11.60 27.74 6.21
N GLU A 10 -10.52 28.52 6.16
CA GLU A 10 -9.19 28.07 5.78
C GLU A 10 -8.60 27.13 6.84
N GLU A 11 -8.65 27.51 8.12
CA GLU A 11 -8.23 26.64 9.24
C GLU A 11 -9.10 25.37 9.35
N ASN A 12 -10.40 25.47 9.08
CA ASN A 12 -11.29 24.33 9.08
C ASN A 12 -10.93 23.35 7.94
N THR A 13 -10.70 23.86 6.74
CA THR A 13 -10.29 23.05 5.58
C THR A 13 -8.96 22.35 5.83
N GLU A 14 -8.01 23.05 6.47
CA GLU A 14 -6.72 22.47 6.81
C GLU A 14 -6.85 21.38 7.88
N SER A 15 -7.67 21.62 8.91
CA SER A 15 -7.96 20.64 9.95
C SER A 15 -8.61 19.37 9.39
N VAL A 16 -9.60 19.52 8.50
CA VAL A 16 -10.23 18.39 7.81
C VAL A 16 -9.19 17.62 6.98
N ARG A 17 -8.31 18.31 6.24
CA ARG A 17 -7.22 17.69 5.47
C ARG A 17 -6.31 16.83 6.37
N TYR A 18 -5.91 17.34 7.54
CA TYR A 18 -5.09 16.59 8.50
C TYR A 18 -5.80 15.36 9.05
N ILE A 19 -7.10 15.48 9.38
CA ILE A 19 -7.91 14.35 9.86
C ILE A 19 -7.98 13.24 8.79
N PHE A 20 -8.19 13.60 7.53
CA PHE A 20 -8.21 12.63 6.43
C PHE A 20 -6.85 11.94 6.23
N ILE A 21 -5.74 12.67 6.36
CA ILE A 21 -4.39 12.11 6.28
C ILE A 21 -4.18 11.09 7.42
N ILE A 22 -4.54 11.45 8.66
CA ILE A 22 -4.40 10.55 9.82
C ILE A 22 -5.28 9.31 9.65
N MET A 23 -6.53 9.47 9.19
CA MET A 23 -7.41 8.33 8.88
C MET A 23 -6.82 7.41 7.82
N ALA A 24 -6.20 7.96 6.76
CA ALA A 24 -5.53 7.16 5.75
C ALA A 24 -4.36 6.33 6.33
N TYR A 25 -3.55 6.91 7.23
CA TYR A 25 -2.50 6.17 7.93
C TYR A 25 -3.06 5.07 8.84
N VAL A 26 -4.17 5.32 9.54
CA VAL A 26 -4.84 4.31 10.39
C VAL A 26 -5.38 3.16 9.55
N PHE A 27 -6.01 3.43 8.42
CA PHE A 27 -6.47 2.35 7.53
C PHE A 27 -5.30 1.57 6.93
N ALA A 28 -4.22 2.24 6.54
CA ALA A 28 -3.01 1.59 6.05
C ALA A 28 -2.37 0.68 7.11
N SER A 29 -2.36 1.08 8.38
CA SER A 29 -1.82 0.26 9.47
C SER A 29 -2.69 -0.95 9.78
N ILE A 30 -4.02 -0.80 9.82
CA ILE A 30 -4.96 -1.93 9.96
C ILE A 30 -4.77 -2.93 8.81
N PHE A 31 -4.64 -2.43 7.58
CA PHE A 31 -4.41 -3.26 6.40
C PHE A 31 -3.06 -4.01 6.48
N LEU A 32 -2.00 -3.33 6.93
CA LEU A 32 -0.68 -3.94 7.19
C LEU A 32 -0.78 -5.07 8.22
N THR A 33 -1.53 -4.86 9.30
CA THR A 33 -1.73 -5.88 10.35
C THR A 33 -2.43 -7.12 9.81
N ILE A 34 -3.47 -6.95 8.97
CA ILE A 34 -4.18 -8.07 8.32
C ILE A 34 -3.23 -8.85 7.39
N ILE A 35 -2.37 -8.14 6.65
CA ILE A 35 -1.36 -8.77 5.77
C ILE A 35 -0.34 -9.54 6.60
N LEU A 36 0.18 -8.97 7.70
CA LEU A 36 1.14 -9.64 8.58
C LEU A 36 0.55 -10.88 9.27
N ILE A 37 -0.72 -10.82 9.69
CA ILE A 37 -1.44 -11.99 10.20
C ILE A 37 -1.58 -13.04 9.10
N SER A 38 -1.95 -12.63 7.89
CA SER A 38 -2.03 -13.53 6.73
C SER A 38 -0.66 -14.12 6.36
N ALA A 39 0.42 -13.38 6.58
CA ALA A 39 1.80 -13.81 6.40
C ALA A 39 2.19 -14.89 7.41
N TYR A 40 1.86 -14.66 8.68
CA TYR A 40 2.14 -15.56 9.78
C TYR A 40 1.47 -16.93 9.58
N TYR A 41 0.28 -16.95 8.99
CA TYR A 41 -0.44 -18.18 8.65
C TYR A 41 -0.18 -18.69 7.22
N ALA A 42 0.75 -18.09 6.48
CA ALA A 42 1.05 -18.53 5.12
C ALA A 42 1.89 -19.81 5.13
N SER A 43 1.23 -20.96 4.91
CA SER A 43 1.86 -22.18 4.39
C SER A 43 2.52 -21.92 3.03
N ASP A 44 3.41 -22.81 2.54
CA ASP A 44 4.00 -22.78 1.19
C ASP A 44 2.98 -22.51 0.06
N LYS A 45 1.70 -22.82 0.26
CA LYS A 45 0.61 -22.54 -0.70
C LYS A 45 0.14 -21.07 -0.75
N ASN A 46 0.30 -20.31 0.33
CA ASN A 46 -0.19 -18.93 0.46
C ASN A 46 0.89 -17.85 0.35
N GLN A 47 2.18 -18.24 0.30
CA GLN A 47 3.30 -17.30 0.17
C GLN A 47 3.18 -16.35 -1.04
N TYR A 48 2.65 -16.82 -2.17
CA TYR A 48 2.48 -15.99 -3.38
C TYR A 48 1.41 -14.91 -3.19
N MET A 49 0.33 -15.23 -2.46
CA MET A 49 -0.72 -14.26 -2.15
C MET A 49 -0.22 -13.19 -1.17
N LEU A 50 0.64 -13.60 -0.22
CA LEU A 50 1.30 -12.68 0.69
C LEU A 50 2.19 -11.68 -0.04
N ILE A 51 3.07 -12.14 -0.93
CA ILE A 51 3.98 -11.27 -1.68
C ILE A 51 3.19 -10.28 -2.55
N ALA A 52 2.10 -10.74 -3.17
CA ALA A 52 1.19 -9.86 -3.90
C ALA A 52 0.54 -8.78 -3.00
N ALA A 53 0.09 -9.16 -1.79
CA ALA A 53 -0.53 -8.23 -0.85
C ALA A 53 0.47 -7.17 -0.35
N ILE A 54 1.71 -7.58 -0.06
CA ILE A 54 2.80 -6.65 0.29
C ILE A 54 3.07 -5.69 -0.87
N ALA A 55 3.09 -6.20 -2.11
CA ALA A 55 3.28 -5.36 -3.28
C ALA A 55 2.21 -4.29 -3.44
N ILE A 56 0.94 -4.65 -3.25
CA ILE A 56 -0.18 -3.69 -3.24
C ILE A 56 -0.02 -2.65 -2.14
N LEU A 57 0.42 -3.06 -0.95
CA LEU A 57 0.65 -2.13 0.16
C LEU A 57 1.75 -1.12 -0.16
N VAL A 58 2.86 -1.56 -0.76
CA VAL A 58 3.93 -0.65 -1.19
C VAL A 58 3.44 0.30 -2.28
N LEU A 59 2.53 -0.12 -3.17
CA LEU A 59 1.90 0.78 -4.15
C LEU A 59 1.05 1.87 -3.47
N ILE A 60 0.25 1.50 -2.46
CA ILE A 60 -0.55 2.47 -1.69
C ILE A 60 0.37 3.46 -0.98
N TYR A 61 1.41 2.95 -0.29
CA TYR A 61 2.34 3.79 0.45
C TYR A 61 3.15 4.71 -0.48
N GLY A 62 3.62 4.18 -1.61
CA GLY A 62 4.29 4.95 -2.64
C GLY A 62 3.41 6.06 -3.20
N SER A 63 2.12 5.78 -3.43
CA SER A 63 1.14 6.79 -3.89
C SER A 63 0.99 7.91 -2.86
N SER A 64 0.87 7.57 -1.57
CA SER A 64 0.77 8.56 -0.49
C SER A 64 2.02 9.44 -0.39
N ILE A 65 3.22 8.86 -0.48
CA ILE A 65 4.47 9.63 -0.50
C ILE A 65 4.47 10.58 -1.70
N LEU A 66 4.11 10.10 -2.88
CA LEU A 66 4.08 10.87 -4.11
C LEU A 66 3.09 12.05 -4.01
N THR A 67 1.90 11.83 -3.46
CA THR A 67 0.94 12.90 -3.18
C THR A 67 1.49 13.93 -2.21
N ILE A 68 2.09 13.51 -1.09
CA ILE A 68 2.70 14.42 -0.11
C ILE A 68 3.84 15.23 -0.73
N THR A 69 4.70 14.58 -1.52
CA THR A 69 5.82 15.23 -2.21
C THR A 69 5.33 16.27 -3.22
N ILE A 70 4.27 15.99 -3.98
CA ILE A 70 3.68 16.95 -4.91
C ILE A 70 3.06 18.14 -4.17
N MET A 71 2.25 17.87 -3.12
CA MET A 71 1.58 18.91 -2.34
C MET A 71 2.55 19.85 -1.62
N ASN A 72 3.69 19.32 -1.17
CA ASN A 72 4.69 20.06 -0.40
C ASN A 72 5.93 20.42 -1.23
N LYS A 73 5.81 20.50 -2.57
CA LYS A 73 6.94 20.79 -3.48
C LYS A 73 7.76 22.01 -3.04
N THR A 74 7.10 23.05 -2.52
CA THR A 74 7.75 24.31 -2.10
C THR A 74 8.66 24.17 -0.89
N ILE A 75 8.55 23.08 -0.13
CA ILE A 75 9.33 22.81 1.08
C ILE A 75 10.62 22.05 0.76
N TYR A 76 10.67 21.35 -0.37
CA TYR A 76 11.82 20.54 -0.78
C TYR A 76 12.73 21.32 -1.74
N ASP A 77 14.04 21.20 -1.57
CA ASP A 77 14.97 21.62 -2.61
C ASP A 77 14.82 20.75 -3.87
N ASN A 78 15.30 21.24 -5.01
CA ASN A 78 15.08 20.60 -6.30
C ASN A 78 15.65 19.17 -6.38
N ILE A 79 16.80 18.91 -5.73
CA ILE A 79 17.44 17.58 -5.75
C ILE A 79 16.61 16.62 -4.89
N THR A 80 16.20 17.04 -3.69
CA THR A 80 15.36 16.24 -2.79
C THR A 80 13.99 15.95 -3.41
N TYR A 81 13.35 16.94 -4.03
CA TYR A 81 12.06 16.77 -4.71
C TYR A 81 12.16 15.75 -5.86
N MET A 82 13.16 15.89 -6.74
CA MET A 82 13.37 14.94 -7.83
C MET A 82 13.72 13.54 -7.32
N GLY A 83 14.51 13.44 -6.26
CA GLY A 83 14.88 12.18 -5.62
C GLY A 83 13.67 11.43 -5.04
N LEU A 84 12.82 12.11 -4.27
CA LEU A 84 11.61 11.53 -3.68
C LEU A 84 10.61 11.11 -4.76
N LEU A 85 10.41 11.96 -5.78
CA LEU A 85 9.47 11.68 -6.85
C LEU A 85 9.96 10.52 -7.73
N GLY A 86 11.22 10.54 -8.16
CA GLY A 86 11.82 9.50 -9.00
C GLY A 86 11.90 8.14 -8.31
N SER A 87 12.36 8.11 -7.05
CA SER A 87 12.44 6.85 -6.28
C SER A 87 11.05 6.26 -6.01
N SER A 88 10.06 7.09 -5.70
CA SER A 88 8.68 6.63 -5.47
C SER A 88 8.07 6.03 -6.75
N ILE A 89 8.20 6.71 -7.90
CA ILE A 89 7.73 6.18 -9.19
C ILE A 89 8.43 4.86 -9.53
N PHE A 90 9.75 4.80 -9.36
CA PHE A 90 10.52 3.61 -9.68
C PHE A 90 10.10 2.40 -8.82
N ILE A 91 9.97 2.60 -7.50
CA ILE A 91 9.51 1.57 -6.57
C ILE A 91 8.09 1.13 -6.93
N MET A 92 7.18 2.07 -7.21
CA MET A 92 5.82 1.73 -7.61
C MET A 92 5.77 0.92 -8.90
N PHE A 93 6.55 1.31 -9.91
CA PHE A 93 6.66 0.57 -11.16
C PHE A 93 7.15 -0.86 -10.90
N PHE A 94 8.22 -1.04 -10.12
CA PHE A 94 8.77 -2.37 -9.82
C PHE A 94 7.79 -3.25 -9.02
N MET A 95 7.16 -2.69 -7.98
CA MET A 95 6.21 -3.43 -7.15
C MET A 95 4.94 -3.81 -7.91
N PHE A 96 4.53 -3.04 -8.91
CA PHE A 96 3.42 -3.41 -9.80
C PHE A 96 3.69 -4.73 -10.53
N PHE A 97 4.89 -4.89 -11.12
CA PHE A 97 5.25 -6.15 -11.80
C PHE A 97 5.39 -7.31 -10.81
N ILE A 98 5.98 -7.08 -9.63
CA ILE A 98 6.05 -8.10 -8.58
C ILE A 98 4.63 -8.56 -8.19
N GLY A 99 3.73 -7.61 -7.93
CA GLY A 99 2.35 -7.91 -7.54
C GLY A 99 1.63 -8.76 -8.58
N ILE A 100 1.68 -8.35 -9.86
CA ILE A 100 1.06 -9.10 -10.96
C ILE A 100 1.68 -10.49 -11.12
N TYR A 101 3.02 -10.59 -11.09
CA TYR A 101 3.71 -11.88 -11.23
C TYR A 101 3.28 -12.87 -10.15
N PHE A 102 3.24 -12.44 -8.89
CA PHE A 102 2.88 -13.31 -7.78
C PHE A 102 1.37 -13.60 -7.69
N LEU A 103 0.50 -12.68 -8.13
CA LEU A 103 -0.92 -12.97 -8.34
C LEU A 103 -1.09 -14.07 -9.39
N PHE A 104 -0.44 -13.93 -10.55
CA PHE A 104 -0.49 -14.93 -11.61
C PHE A 104 0.03 -16.29 -11.15
N LYS A 105 1.14 -16.30 -10.41
CA LYS A 105 1.72 -17.53 -9.84
C LYS A 105 0.81 -18.19 -8.82
N HIS A 106 0.11 -17.42 -7.99
CA HIS A 106 -0.87 -17.94 -7.04
C HIS A 106 -2.01 -18.68 -7.76
N PHE A 107 -2.61 -18.06 -8.78
CA PHE A 107 -3.71 -18.69 -9.54
C PHE A 107 -3.25 -19.91 -10.35
N SER A 108 -2.07 -19.83 -10.98
CA SER A 108 -1.51 -20.93 -11.78
C SER A 108 -1.10 -22.15 -10.94
N THR A 109 -0.71 -21.94 -9.68
CA THR A 109 -0.34 -23.05 -8.78
C THR A 109 -1.59 -23.78 -8.27
N ARG A 110 -2.70 -23.07 -8.08
CA ARG A 110 -3.99 -23.66 -7.68
C ARG A 110 -4.71 -24.39 -8.84
N SER A 111 -4.43 -24.03 -10.09
CA SER A 111 -5.09 -24.62 -11.26
C SER A 111 -4.48 -25.94 -11.73
N LYS A 112 -3.45 -26.48 -11.05
CA LYS A 112 -2.91 -27.80 -11.40
C LYS A 112 -3.96 -28.86 -11.04
N PRO A 113 -4.47 -29.65 -12.01
CA PRO A 113 -5.38 -30.74 -11.70
C PRO A 113 -4.64 -31.72 -10.77
N MET A 114 -5.32 -32.18 -9.72
CA MET A 114 -4.86 -33.36 -8.99
C MET A 114 -4.80 -34.50 -10.00
N ILE A 115 -3.60 -34.96 -10.33
CA ILE A 115 -3.44 -36.25 -10.97
C ILE A 115 -3.70 -37.27 -9.87
N VAL A 116 -4.94 -37.72 -9.76
CA VAL A 116 -5.28 -38.88 -8.96
C VAL A 116 -4.60 -40.06 -9.65
N ASN A 117 -3.53 -40.59 -9.06
CA ASN A 117 -3.02 -41.87 -9.51
C ASN A 117 -4.11 -42.93 -9.25
N GLU A 118 -4.15 -44.01 -10.02
CA GLU A 118 -5.14 -45.09 -9.86
C GLU A 118 -5.09 -45.77 -8.48
N TYR A 119 -4.17 -45.37 -7.59
CA TYR A 119 -3.90 -45.95 -6.28
C TYR A 119 -4.34 -45.07 -5.10
N GLY A 120 -4.87 -43.86 -5.34
CA GLY A 120 -5.51 -43.06 -4.29
C GLY A 120 -4.58 -42.49 -3.20
N GLU A 121 -3.29 -42.28 -3.47
CA GLU A 121 -2.38 -41.65 -2.50
C GLU A 121 -1.86 -40.28 -2.97
N PHE A 122 -1.71 -39.38 -1.98
CA PHE A 122 -1.37 -37.95 -2.12
C PHE A 122 0.11 -37.67 -2.37
#